data_AF-A0A7I0K4G5-F1
#
_entry.id   AF-A0A7I0K4G5-F1
#
_cell.length_a   1.000
_cell.length_b   1.000
_cell.length_c   1.000
_cell.angle_alpha   90.00
_cell.angle_beta   90.00
_cell.angle_gamma   90.00
#
_symmetry.space_group_name_H-M   'P 1'
#
loop_
_entity.id
_entity.type
_entity.pdbx_description
1 polymer ?
#
loop_
_entity_poly.entity_id
_entity_poly.type
_entity_poly.pdbx_seq_one_letter_code
_entity_poly.pdbx_strand_id
1 'polypeptide(L)'
;MAMLVDYAARRDRSQSLIAEAAIASFLSPDADTQREAAVSTRLDRSDRRLARLERDVGISIETLAVFIRFWLATTPALPEPMAQAARAKASERYEAFVSALGRRLAKGPNLRQEIPEDVEASRDPEQT
;
A
#
# COMPACT_ATOMS: atom_id res chain seq x y z
N MET A 1 21.75 36.15 -17.37
CA MET A 1 21.01 36.96 -18.37
C MET A 1 20.71 36.20 -19.66
N ALA A 2 21.61 35.36 -20.20
CA ALA A 2 21.38 34.60 -21.44
C ALA A 2 20.04 33.82 -21.50
N MET A 3 19.67 33.13 -20.42
CA MET A 3 18.40 32.38 -20.34
C MET A 3 17.15 33.27 -20.53
N LEU A 4 17.18 34.51 -20.05
CA LEU A 4 16.03 35.42 -20.12
C LEU A 4 15.93 36.07 -21.51
N VAL A 5 17.08 36.34 -22.13
CA VAL A 5 17.18 36.79 -23.54
C VAL A 5 16.61 35.72 -24.47
N ASP A 6 17.04 34.47 -24.32
CA ASP A 6 16.57 33.33 -25.13
C ASP A 6 15.08 33.09 -24.95
N TYR A 7 14.59 33.16 -23.71
CA TYR A 7 13.16 32.96 -23.41
C TYR A 7 12.28 34.07 -24.00
N ALA A 8 12.77 35.32 -23.98
CA ALA A 8 12.12 36.48 -24.59
C ALA A 8 12.08 36.39 -26.12
N ALA A 9 13.20 36.00 -26.74
CA ALA A 9 13.30 35.79 -28.19
C ALA A 9 12.36 34.68 -28.68
N ARG A 10 12.28 33.55 -27.96
CA ARG A 10 11.36 32.44 -28.30
C ARG A 10 9.88 32.81 -28.24
N ARG A 11 9.51 33.84 -27.48
CA ARG A 11 8.12 34.29 -27.29
C ARG A 11 7.79 35.59 -28.01
N ASP A 12 8.75 36.18 -28.73
CA ASP A 12 8.62 37.49 -29.38
C ASP A 12 8.13 38.59 -28.42
N ARG A 13 8.72 38.64 -27.21
CA ARG A 13 8.41 39.62 -26.16
C ARG A 13 9.67 40.32 -25.69
N SER A 14 9.54 41.53 -25.14
CA SER A 14 10.68 42.25 -24.55
C SER A 14 11.12 41.59 -23.25
N GLN A 15 12.43 41.65 -22.96
CA GLN A 15 12.99 41.11 -21.72
C GLN A 15 12.39 41.77 -20.47
N SER A 16 12.12 43.08 -20.55
CA SER A 16 11.49 43.84 -19.47
C SER A 16 10.08 43.33 -19.16
N LEU A 17 9.27 43.05 -20.19
CA LEU A 17 7.91 42.54 -20.01
C LEU A 17 7.91 41.13 -19.42
N ILE A 18 8.86 40.28 -19.81
CA ILE A 18 9.01 38.95 -19.21
C ILE A 18 9.49 39.04 -17.76
N ALA A 19 10.45 39.92 -17.46
CA ALA A 19 10.95 40.13 -16.11
C ALA A 19 9.85 40.65 -15.18
N GLU A 20 9.05 41.61 -15.64
CA GLU A 20 7.93 42.18 -14.88
C GLU A 20 6.83 41.15 -14.62
N ALA A 21 6.46 40.35 -15.63
CA ALA A 21 5.50 39.26 -15.46
C ALA A 21 6.01 38.17 -14.50
N ALA A 22 7.30 37.84 -14.56
CA ALA A 22 7.91 36.87 -13.65
C ALA A 22 7.92 37.38 -12.20
N ILE A 23 8.23 38.66 -11.97
CA ILE A 23 8.18 39.28 -10.65
C ILE A 23 6.74 39.36 -10.14
N ALA A 24 5.79 39.80 -10.96
CA ALA A 24 4.38 39.84 -10.60
C ALA A 24 3.83 38.46 -10.25
N SER A 25 4.22 37.42 -10.99
CA SER A 25 3.87 36.04 -10.69
C SER A 25 4.54 35.52 -9.42
N PHE A 26 5.79 35.89 -9.15
CA PHE A 26 6.52 35.48 -7.95
C PHE A 26 5.96 36.13 -6.68
N LEU A 27 5.54 37.38 -6.78
CA LEU A 27 4.90 38.12 -5.69
C LEU A 27 3.40 37.84 -5.56
N SER A 28 2.84 36.98 -6.41
CA SER A 28 1.42 36.63 -6.36
C SER A 28 1.14 35.65 -5.21
N PRO A 29 0.25 35.99 -4.26
CA PRO A 29 -0.14 35.10 -3.15
C PRO A 29 -0.80 33.79 -3.63
N ASP A 30 -1.37 33.81 -4.84
CA ASP A 30 -2.15 32.71 -5.38
C ASP A 30 -1.31 31.50 -5.77
N ALA A 31 -0.06 31.71 -6.21
CA ALA A 31 0.77 30.61 -6.71
C ALA A 31 1.13 29.61 -5.60
N ASP A 32 1.50 30.12 -4.42
CA ASP A 32 1.81 29.27 -3.27
C ASP A 32 0.54 28.68 -2.66
N THR A 33 -0.54 29.47 -2.56
CA THR A 33 -1.86 28.97 -2.11
C THR A 33 -2.38 27.82 -2.98
N GLN A 34 -2.25 27.92 -4.31
CA GLN A 34 -2.66 26.85 -5.24
C GLN A 34 -1.79 25.60 -5.10
N ARG A 35 -0.48 25.76 -4.89
CA ARG A 35 0.43 24.62 -4.65
C ARG A 35 0.09 23.92 -3.34
N GLU A 36 -0.13 24.68 -2.27
CA GLU A 36 -0.54 24.14 -0.97
C GLU A 36 -1.88 23.41 -1.06
N ALA A 37 -2.88 23.98 -1.75
CA ALA A 37 -4.17 23.34 -1.98
C ALA A 37 -4.04 22.04 -2.78
N ALA A 38 -3.16 22.01 -3.81
CA ALA A 38 -2.90 20.81 -4.59
C ALA A 38 -2.20 19.72 -3.77
N VAL A 39 -1.26 20.10 -2.88
CA VAL A 39 -0.61 19.17 -1.96
C VAL A 39 -1.60 18.62 -0.94
N SER A 40 -2.39 19.49 -0.30
CA SER A 40 -3.45 19.10 0.64
C SER A 40 -4.43 18.11 0.02
N THR A 41 -4.92 18.41 -1.19
CA THR A 41 -5.82 17.50 -1.94
C THR A 41 -5.19 16.14 -2.22
N ARG A 42 -3.87 16.09 -2.51
CA ARG A 42 -3.15 14.82 -2.73
C ARG A 42 -2.98 14.03 -1.43
N LEU A 43 -2.74 14.71 -0.31
CA LEU A 43 -2.67 14.09 1.01
C LEU A 43 -4.03 13.51 1.40
N ASP A 44 -5.11 14.27 1.29
CA ASP A 44 -6.48 13.80 1.54
C ASP A 44 -6.82 12.54 0.73
N ARG A 45 -6.40 12.53 -0.54
CA ARG A 45 -6.62 11.37 -1.41
C ARG A 45 -5.81 10.15 -0.96
N SER A 46 -4.60 10.37 -0.44
CA SER A 46 -3.73 9.32 0.10
C SER A 46 -4.31 8.76 1.39
N ASP A 47 -4.77 9.61 2.30
CA ASP A 47 -5.41 9.19 3.55
C ASP A 47 -6.66 8.36 3.29
N ARG A 48 -7.50 8.78 2.34
CA ARG A 48 -8.67 7.98 1.92
C ARG A 48 -8.27 6.62 1.33
N ARG A 49 -7.14 6.53 0.63
CA ARG A 49 -6.62 5.26 0.10
C ARG A 49 -6.09 4.38 1.22
N LEU A 50 -5.38 4.97 2.19
CA LEU A 50 -4.86 4.28 3.37
C LEU A 50 -5.99 3.71 4.22
N ALA A 51 -7.02 4.50 4.51
CA ALA A 51 -8.18 4.05 5.28
C ALA A 51 -8.92 2.87 4.61
N ARG A 52 -9.01 2.87 3.26
CA ARG A 52 -9.55 1.72 2.52
C ARG A 52 -8.64 0.50 2.63
N LEU A 53 -7.33 0.70 2.49
CA LEU A 53 -6.37 -0.38 2.61
C LEU A 53 -6.39 -1.01 4.01
N GLU A 54 -6.48 -0.20 5.06
CA GLU A 54 -6.63 -0.67 6.44
C GLU A 54 -7.89 -1.53 6.61
N ARG A 55 -9.01 -1.07 6.06
CA ARG A 55 -10.27 -1.84 6.05
C ARG A 55 -10.09 -3.18 5.32
N ASP A 56 -9.53 -3.16 4.12
CA ASP A 56 -9.38 -4.36 3.28
C ASP A 56 -8.41 -5.37 3.92
N VAL A 57 -7.34 -4.88 4.57
CA VAL A 57 -6.43 -5.71 5.37
C VAL A 57 -7.14 -6.29 6.58
N GLY A 58 -7.95 -5.52 7.30
CA GLY A 58 -8.78 -6.01 8.41
C GLY A 58 -9.70 -7.15 7.98
N ILE A 59 -10.44 -6.95 6.88
CA ILE A 59 -11.31 -7.98 6.29
C ILE A 59 -10.51 -9.23 5.92
N SER A 60 -9.32 -9.06 5.34
CA SER A 60 -8.46 -10.18 4.95
C SER A 60 -7.99 -10.99 6.16
N ILE A 61 -7.60 -10.32 7.25
CA ILE A 61 -7.19 -10.96 8.51
C ILE A 61 -8.37 -11.73 9.13
N GLU A 62 -9.56 -11.12 9.18
CA GLU A 62 -10.77 -11.78 9.69
C GLU A 62 -11.12 -13.01 8.85
N THR A 63 -11.10 -12.88 7.52
CA THR A 63 -11.36 -13.97 6.59
C THR A 63 -10.39 -15.13 6.80
N LEU A 64 -9.08 -14.83 6.93
CA LEU A 64 -8.06 -15.84 7.18
C LEU A 64 -8.27 -16.53 8.53
N ALA A 65 -8.60 -15.78 9.58
CA ALA A 65 -8.88 -16.34 10.89
C ALA A 65 -10.09 -17.29 10.87
N VAL A 66 -11.17 -16.93 10.15
CA VAL A 66 -12.34 -17.79 9.95
C VAL A 66 -11.96 -19.04 9.15
N PHE A 67 -11.21 -18.88 8.06
CA PHE A 67 -10.75 -20.00 7.23
C PHE A 67 -9.91 -21.01 8.02
N ILE A 68 -8.94 -20.54 8.81
CA ILE A 68 -8.08 -21.40 9.63
C ILE A 68 -8.91 -22.16 10.67
N ARG A 69 -9.86 -21.50 11.35
CA ARG A 69 -10.76 -22.17 12.29
C ARG A 69 -11.59 -23.25 11.59
N PHE A 70 -12.19 -22.93 10.45
CA PHE A 70 -12.96 -23.88 9.65
C PHE A 70 -12.11 -25.09 9.24
N TRP A 71 -10.90 -24.83 8.74
CA TRP A 71 -9.96 -25.88 8.33
C TRP A 71 -9.56 -26.79 9.50
N LEU A 72 -9.22 -26.22 10.66
CA LEU A 72 -8.86 -26.99 11.86
C LEU A 72 -10.03 -27.77 12.48
N ALA A 73 -11.26 -27.31 12.23
CA ALA A 73 -12.49 -27.95 12.67
C ALA A 73 -13.01 -29.01 11.68
N THR A 74 -12.41 -29.13 10.49
CA THR A 74 -12.84 -30.09 9.45
C THR A 74 -12.63 -31.51 9.96
N THR A 75 -13.68 -32.07 10.53
CA THR A 75 -13.75 -33.43 11.05
C THR A 75 -14.90 -34.11 10.31
N PRO A 76 -14.74 -35.36 9.82
CA PRO A 76 -15.87 -36.11 9.27
C PRO A 76 -17.01 -36.15 10.29
N ALA A 77 -18.26 -36.24 9.82
CA ALA A 77 -19.43 -36.24 10.70
C ALA A 77 -19.32 -37.39 11.72
N LEU A 78 -19.20 -37.00 13.01
CA LEU A 78 -19.06 -37.92 14.13
C LEU A 78 -20.36 -37.92 14.95
N PRO A 79 -20.71 -39.04 15.62
CA PRO A 79 -21.77 -39.06 16.62
C PRO A 79 -21.57 -37.98 17.70
N GLU A 80 -22.68 -37.43 18.23
CA GLU A 80 -22.71 -36.24 19.09
C GLU A 80 -21.64 -36.15 20.21
N PRO A 81 -21.35 -37.22 21.00
CA PRO A 81 -20.30 -37.14 22.02
C PRO A 81 -18.88 -37.03 21.45
N MET A 82 -18.62 -37.64 20.28
CA MET A 82 -17.34 -37.52 19.59
C MET A 82 -17.22 -36.18 18.84
N ALA A 83 -18.34 -35.63 18.35
CA ALA A 83 -18.36 -34.32 17.71
C ALA A 83 -18.00 -33.19 18.68
N GLN A 84 -18.49 -33.24 19.92
CA GLN A 84 -18.16 -32.22 20.93
C GLN A 84 -16.68 -32.28 21.34
N ALA A 85 -16.13 -33.48 21.52
CA ALA A 85 -14.70 -33.67 21.77
C ALA A 85 -13.84 -33.17 20.59
N ALA A 86 -14.27 -33.42 19.34
CA ALA A 86 -13.59 -32.92 18.15
C ALA A 86 -13.60 -31.38 18.05
N ARG A 87 -14.73 -30.74 18.36
CA ARG A 87 -14.84 -29.27 18.42
C ARG A 87 -13.91 -28.68 19.48
N ALA A 88 -13.87 -29.25 20.69
CA ALA A 88 -12.97 -28.79 21.75
C ALA A 88 -11.49 -28.89 21.32
N LYS A 89 -11.13 -29.99 20.66
CA LYS A 89 -9.77 -30.19 20.13
C LYS A 89 -9.44 -29.23 18.98
N ALA A 90 -10.41 -28.85 18.16
CA ALA A 90 -10.22 -27.84 17.12
C ALA A 90 -9.93 -26.46 17.72
N SER A 91 -10.63 -26.07 18.80
CA SER A 91 -10.34 -24.84 19.54
C SER A 91 -8.93 -24.84 20.13
N GLU A 92 -8.50 -25.94 20.75
CA GLU A 92 -7.14 -26.08 21.29
C GLU A 92 -6.06 -25.92 20.20
N ARG A 93 -6.26 -26.55 19.02
CA ARG A 93 -5.35 -26.39 17.88
C ARG A 93 -5.29 -24.94 17.39
N TYR A 94 -6.41 -24.23 17.39
CA TYR A 94 -6.45 -22.83 16.99
C TYR A 94 -5.63 -21.94 17.93
N GLU A 95 -5.79 -22.09 19.25
CA GLU A 95 -5.00 -21.36 20.24
C GLU A 95 -3.50 -21.67 20.13
N ALA A 96 -3.15 -22.94 19.89
CA ALA A 96 -1.78 -23.35 19.63
C ALA A 96 -1.21 -22.70 18.36
N PHE A 97 -2.00 -22.62 17.28
CA PHE A 97 -1.63 -21.92 16.06
C PHE A 97 -1.37 -20.43 16.30
N VAL A 98 -2.29 -19.72 16.97
CA VAL A 98 -2.14 -18.30 17.30
C VAL A 98 -0.88 -18.05 18.13
N SER A 99 -0.63 -18.91 19.12
CA SER A 99 0.57 -18.83 19.96
C SER A 99 1.86 -19.06 19.16
N ALA A 100 1.86 -20.03 18.24
CA ALA A 100 3.02 -20.29 17.38
C ALA A 100 3.29 -19.13 16.41
N LEU A 101 2.24 -18.56 15.82
CA LEU A 101 2.33 -17.38 14.96
C LEU A 101 2.89 -16.18 15.74
N GLY A 102 2.37 -15.90 16.94
CA GLY A 102 2.87 -14.82 17.79
C GLY A 102 4.35 -14.97 18.14
N ARG A 103 4.79 -16.19 18.49
CA ARG A 103 6.22 -16.47 18.74
C ARG A 103 7.08 -16.24 17.50
N ARG A 104 6.60 -16.62 16.31
CA ARG A 104 7.33 -16.42 15.05
C ARG A 104 7.49 -14.93 14.73
N LEU A 105 6.40 -14.16 14.84
CA LEU A 105 6.43 -12.71 14.61
C LEU A 105 7.36 -11.97 15.59
N ALA A 106 7.47 -12.46 16.83
CA ALA A 106 8.36 -11.88 17.83
C ALA A 106 9.85 -12.25 17.66
N LYS A 107 10.16 -13.37 17.00
CA LYS A 107 11.52 -13.98 17.01
C LYS A 107 12.19 -14.14 15.63
N GLY A 108 11.45 -14.15 14.52
CA GLY A 108 11.95 -14.66 13.24
C GLY A 108 12.00 -13.62 12.10
N PRO A 109 12.75 -13.94 11.03
CA PRO A 109 12.66 -13.20 9.77
C PRO A 109 11.21 -13.22 9.25
N ASN A 110 10.81 -12.16 8.54
CA ASN A 110 9.47 -12.09 7.96
C ASN A 110 9.30 -13.25 6.97
N LEU A 111 8.10 -13.83 6.87
CA LEU A 111 7.79 -14.88 5.88
C LEU A 111 8.28 -14.52 4.46
N ARG A 112 8.25 -13.24 4.10
CA ARG A 112 8.78 -12.71 2.83
C ARG A 112 10.25 -13.06 2.57
N GLN A 113 11.06 -13.20 3.60
CA GLN A 113 12.49 -13.54 3.49
C GLN A 113 12.72 -15.05 3.28
N GLU A 114 11.69 -15.87 3.47
CA GLU A 114 11.74 -17.32 3.26
C GLU A 114 11.10 -17.74 1.92
N ILE A 115 10.43 -16.83 1.22
CA ILE A 115 9.86 -17.07 -0.11
C ILE A 115 10.95 -16.71 -1.14
N PRO A 116 11.50 -17.67 -1.91
CA PRO A 116 12.42 -17.35 -3.00
C PRO A 116 11.71 -16.43 -3.99
N GLU A 117 12.32 -15.29 -4.34
CA GLU A 117 11.86 -14.44 -5.43
C GLU A 117 12.21 -15.08 -6.78
N ASP A 118 11.66 -16.26 -7.07
CA ASP A 118 11.74 -16.85 -8.40
C ASP A 118 10.65 -16.24 -9.27
N VAL A 119 10.87 -14.98 -9.66
CA VAL A 119 10.26 -14.39 -10.86
C VAL A 119 11.41 -13.94 -11.74
N GLU A 120 12.02 -14.90 -12.44
CA GLU A 120 12.76 -14.58 -13.65
C GLU A 120 11.80 -13.83 -14.57
N ALA A 121 11.99 -12.51 -14.66
CA ALA A 121 11.48 -11.76 -15.78
C ALA A 121 12.04 -12.44 -17.03
N SER A 122 11.18 -13.16 -17.75
CA SER A 122 11.42 -13.60 -19.11
C SER A 122 11.63 -12.35 -19.96
N ARG A 123 12.83 -11.77 -19.90
CA ARG A 123 13.42 -11.04 -20.99
C ARG A 123 13.69 -12.12 -22.02
N ASP A 124 12.83 -12.22 -23.03
CA ASP A 124 13.27 -12.65 -24.35
C ASP A 124 14.24 -11.57 -24.86
N PRO A 125 15.54 -11.84 -24.99
CA PRO A 125 16.33 -11.16 -25.99
C PRO A 125 16.03 -11.83 -27.34
N GLU A 126 15.94 -11.01 -28.39
CA GLU A 126 15.93 -11.43 -29.80
C GLU A 126 14.63 -12.03 -30.35
N GLN A 127 13.86 -11.17 -31.02
CA GLN A 127 13.52 -11.46 -32.42
C GLN A 127 14.07 -10.31 -33.28
N THR A 128 15.16 -10.66 -33.96
CA THR A 128 15.72 -10.04 -35.18
C THR A 128 14.69 -9.77 -36.25
#